data_AF-A0A838GCK0-F1
#
_entry.id   AF-A0A838GCK0-F1
#
_cell.length_a   1.000
_cell.length_b   1.000
_cell.length_c   1.000
_cell.angle_alpha   90.00
_cell.angle_beta   90.00
_cell.angle_gamma   90.00
#
_symmetry.space_group_name_H-M   'P 1'
#
loop_
_entity.id
_entity.type
_entity.pdbx_description
1 polymer ?
#
loop_
_entity_poly.entity_id
_entity_poly.type
_entity_poly.pdbx_seq_one_letter_code
_entity_poly.pdbx_strand_id
1 'polypeptide(L)' 'MRPLGLTSYGLTLLGVITLVSAFVFDLGATFQVTGLLLSVAGIVKVIVVYLWTHVAHLGNDRHDPIPPA' A
#
# COMPACT_ATOMS: atom_id res chain seq x y z
N MET A 1 10.86 -7.83 2.11
CA MET A 1 9.60 -7.18 1.66
C MET A 1 8.91 -6.22 2.65
N ARG A 2 9.34 -6.12 3.92
CA ARG A 2 8.81 -5.15 4.90
C ARG A 2 8.63 -3.70 4.38
N PRO A 3 9.58 -3.08 3.66
CA PRO A 3 9.40 -1.71 3.17
C PRO A 3 8.28 -1.58 2.13
N LEU A 4 8.08 -2.59 1.26
CA LEU A 4 7.01 -2.60 0.25
C LEU A 4 5.62 -2.71 0.89
N GLY A 5 5.46 -3.51 1.94
CA GLY A 5 4.22 -3.59 2.70
C GLY A 5 3.88 -2.24 3.34
N LEU A 6 4.89 -1.59 3.95
CA LEU A 6 4.74 -0.29 4.61
C LEU A 6 4.35 0.83 3.62
N THR A 7 4.92 0.83 2.41
CA THR A 7 4.50 1.79 1.36
C THR A 7 3.07 1.55 0.91
N SER A 8 2.60 0.30 0.90
CA SER A 8 1.26 -0.06 0.44
C SER A 8 0.19 0.38 1.44
N TYR A 9 0.43 0.18 2.74
CA TYR A 9 -0.42 0.74 3.79
C TYR A 9 -0.43 2.26 3.75
N GLY A 10 0.74 2.89 3.61
CA GLY A 10 0.84 4.36 3.54
C GLY A 10 0.00 4.95 2.40
N LEU A 11 0.05 4.35 1.20
CA LEU A 11 -0.71 4.82 0.04
C LEU A 11 -2.22 4.65 0.22
N THR A 12 -2.64 3.54 0.83
CA THR A 12 -4.06 3.29 1.16
C THR A 12 -4.59 4.31 2.16
N LEU A 13 -3.82 4.57 3.23
CA LEU A 13 -4.16 5.54 4.26
C LEU A 13 -4.27 6.96 3.69
N LEU A 14 -3.34 7.34 2.81
CA LEU A 14 -3.37 8.60 2.09
C LEU A 14 -4.65 8.75 1.27
N GLY A 15 -5.02 7.72 0.50
CA GLY A 15 -6.26 7.72 -0.29
C GLY A 15 -7.51 7.92 0.57
N VAL A 16 -7.61 7.19 1.68
CA VAL A 16 -8.75 7.29 2.59
C VAL A 16 -8.82 8.68 3.23
N ILE A 17 -7.69 9.21 3.71
CA ILE A 17 -7.63 10.56 4.29
C ILE A 17 -8.05 11.61 3.27
N THR A 18 -7.52 11.53 2.04
CA THR A 18 -7.87 12.48 0.97
C THR A 18 -9.36 12.39 0.63
N LEU A 19 -9.93 11.18 0.55
CA LEU A 19 -11.35 10.97 0.28
C LEU A 19 -12.21 11.58 1.39
N VAL A 20 -11.93 11.24 2.65
CA VAL A 20 -12.68 11.76 3.81
C VAL A 20 -12.56 13.28 3.89
N SER A 21 -11.36 13.82 3.71
CA SER A 21 -11.12 15.27 3.69
C SER A 21 -11.90 15.95 2.56
N ALA A 22 -11.98 15.32 1.38
CA ALA A 22 -12.73 15.87 0.26
C ALA A 22 -14.25 15.94 0.53
N PHE A 23 -14.80 14.98 1.28
CA PHE A 23 -16.19 15.02 1.73
C PHE A 23 -16.43 16.02 2.87
N VAL A 24 -15.52 16.07 3.85
CA VAL A 24 -15.67 16.94 5.03
C VAL A 24 -15.51 18.42 4.69
N PHE A 25 -14.57 18.76 3.82
CA PHE A 25 -14.25 20.15 3.45
C PHE A 25 -14.85 20.58 2.11
N ASP A 26 -15.70 19.74 1.50
CA ASP A 26 -16.32 19.97 0.19
C ASP A 26 -15.33 20.49 -0.87
N LEU A 27 -14.18 19.81 -0.99
CA LEU A 27 -13.08 20.21 -1.89
C LEU A 27 -13.42 20.03 -3.39
N GLY A 28 -14.65 19.62 -3.70
CA GLY A 28 -15.13 19.35 -5.04
C GLY A 28 -14.90 17.92 -5.52
N ALA A 29 -15.62 17.58 -6.60
CA ALA A 29 -15.68 16.22 -7.14
C ALA A 29 -14.31 15.65 -7.53
N THR A 30 -13.38 16.49 -8.01
CA THR A 30 -12.03 16.05 -8.41
C THR A 30 -11.25 15.43 -7.24
N PHE A 31 -11.32 16.02 -6.05
CA PHE A 31 -10.64 15.49 -4.87
C PHE A 31 -11.29 14.23 -4.33
N GLN A 32 -12.62 14.12 -4.42
CA GLN A 32 -13.35 12.90 -4.06
C GLN A 32 -12.94 11.74 -4.98
N VAL A 33 -12.94 11.94 -6.30
CA VAL A 33 -12.51 10.92 -7.27
C VAL A 33 -11.04 10.56 -7.06
N THR A 34 -10.18 11.54 -6.82
CA THR A 34 -8.75 11.30 -6.57
C THR A 34 -8.53 10.46 -5.30
N GLY A 35 -9.20 10.79 -4.20
CA GLY A 35 -9.15 10.00 -2.96
C GLY A 35 -9.68 8.58 -3.15
N LEU A 36 -10.75 8.41 -3.93
CA LEU A 36 -11.30 7.09 -4.25
C LEU A 36 -10.30 6.25 -5.05
N LEU A 37 -9.72 6.81 -6.12
CA LEU A 37 -8.74 6.12 -6.95
C LEU A 37 -7.48 5.74 -6.19
N LEU A 38 -6.97 6.65 -5.34
CA LEU A 38 -5.83 6.38 -4.45
C LEU A 38 -6.14 5.25 -3.46
N SER A 39 -7.35 5.25 -2.87
CA SER A 39 -7.77 4.21 -1.95
C SER A 39 -7.81 2.84 -2.63
N VAL A 40 -8.41 2.76 -3.82
CA VAL A 40 -8.48 1.53 -4.61
C VAL A 40 -7.07 1.06 -5.00
N ALA A 41 -6.21 1.95 -5.49
CA ALA A 41 -4.83 1.61 -5.84
C ALA A 41 -4.04 1.07 -4.64
N GLY A 42 -4.20 1.69 -3.47
CA GLY A 42 -3.61 1.22 -2.22
C GLY A 42 -4.08 -0.18 -1.83
N ILE A 43 -5.39 -0.42 -1.83
CA ILE A 43 -6.00 -1.72 -1.50
C ILE A 43 -5.47 -2.82 -2.44
N VAL A 44 -5.49 -2.58 -3.75
CA VAL A 44 -4.98 -3.54 -4.74
C VAL A 44 -3.51 -3.88 -4.46
N LYS A 45 -2.68 -2.87 -4.16
CA LYS A 45 -1.27 -3.08 -3.84
C LYS A 45 -1.08 -3.90 -2.56
N VAL A 46 -1.87 -3.64 -1.52
CA VAL A 46 -1.85 -4.43 -0.27
C VAL A 46 -2.20 -5.90 -0.56
N ILE A 47 -3.24 -6.15 -1.36
CA ILE A 47 -3.64 -7.52 -1.76
C ILE A 47 -2.52 -8.22 -2.53
N VAL A 48 -1.89 -7.54 -3.49
CA VAL A 48 -0.79 -8.10 -4.28
C VAL A 48 0.41 -8.45 -3.38
N VAL A 49 0.82 -7.55 -2.49
CA VAL A 49 1.92 -7.81 -1.55
C VAL A 49 1.56 -8.95 -0.59
N TYR A 50 0.31 -9.02 -0.14
CA TYR A 50 -0.17 -10.13 0.68
C TYR A 50 -0.09 -11.46 -0.06
N LEU A 51 -0.57 -11.52 -1.31
CA LEU A 51 -0.48 -12.72 -2.15
C LEU A 51 0.98 -13.14 -2.37
N TRP A 52 1.87 -12.20 -2.67
CA TRP A 52 3.29 -12.52 -2.88
C TRP A 52 3.98 -13.04 -1.62
N THR A 53 3.68 -12.44 -0.47
CA THR A 53 4.31 -12.84 0.80
C THR A 53 3.75 -14.15 1.36
N HIS A 54 2.44 -14.38 1.26
CA HIS A 54 1.78 -15.54 1.91
C HIS A 54 1.52 -16.71 0.96
N VAL A 55 1.23 -16.46 -0.31
CA VAL A 55 0.93 -17.54 -1.28
C VAL A 55 2.21 -17.95 -2.01
N ALA A 56 2.96 -16.99 -2.52
CA ALA A 56 4.18 -17.27 -3.27
C ALA A 56 5.42 -17.47 -2.39
N HIS A 57 5.34 -17.19 -1.07
CA HIS A 57 6.48 -17.15 -0.13
C HIS A 57 7.68 -16.31 -0.64
N LEU A 58 7.42 -15.36 -1.55
CA LEU A 58 8.43 -14.47 -2.06
C LEU A 58 8.70 -13.41 -0.98
N GLY A 59 9.98 -13.20 -0.65
CA GLY A 59 10.39 -12.16 0.30
C GLY A 59 10.90 -12.64 1.67
N ASN A 60 11.09 -13.93 1.86
CA ASN A 60 11.87 -14.49 2.98
C ASN A 60 13.38 -14.52 2.66
N ASP A 61 13.91 -13.41 2.11
CA ASP A 61 15.35 -13.23 1.96
C ASP A 61 15.92 -12.98 3.35
N ARG A 62 16.12 -14.07 4.11
CA ARG A 62 17.09 -14.10 5.19
C ARG A 62 18.43 -13.84 4.51
N HIS A 63 18.95 -12.63 4.64
CA HIS A 63 20.34 -12.34 4.33
C HIS A 63 21.20 -13.03 5.40
N ASP A 64 21.30 -14.35 5.33
CA ASP A 64 22.26 -15.09 6.14
C ASP A 64 23.65 -14.83 5.53
N PRO A 65 24.59 -14.23 6.28
CA PRO A 65 25.92 -13.96 5.77
C PRO A 65 26.61 -15.29 5.41
N ILE A 66 27.16 -15.38 4.20
CA ILE A 66 27.93 -16.55 3.75
C ILE A 66 29.18 -16.62 4.64
N PRO A 67 29.44 -17.74 5.35
CA PRO A 67 30.64 -17.87 6.16
C PRO A 67 31.88 -17.77 5.27
N PRO A 68 32.93 -17.04 5.68
CA PRO A 68 34.18 -16.99 4.92
C PRO A 68 34.80 -18.38 4.83
N ALA A 69 35.29 -18.71 3.64
CA ALA A 69 35.95 -19.98 3.30
C ALA A 69 37.27 -20.18 4.05
#